data_AF-A0A9P8ANN7-F1
#
_entry.id   AF-A0A9P8ANN7-F1
#
_cell.length_a   1.000
_cell.length_b   1.000
_cell.length_c   1.000
_cell.angle_alpha   90.00
_cell.angle_beta   90.00
_cell.angle_gamma   90.00
#
_symmetry.space_group_name_H-M   'P 1'
#
loop_
_entity.id
_entity.type
_entity.pdbx_description
1 polymer ?
#
loop_
_entity_poly.entity_id
_entity_poly.type
_entity_poly.pdbx_seq_one_letter_code
_entity_poly.pdbx_strand_id
1 'polypeptide(L)'
;MENTLADLVNALSNSNQCPSDDDTTRIAFLLTRTDERLSECCDSIRALQDDFRETVVRYHTALDKALMLRKELVKTKSIYATILAPVRRLPTEILIQIFLHSIGRHFTLFSITRGPWVLGKVCSRWRQVVLSTPELWSVFTLFPRGNPRLLSNPTVLISLLDTALRLSGQRNICIYADVSIGRLKDAVEDIWKHLSLHSHRWKDIRLQMADSFAPLDAVPKDGLPALEKLSLSMVNSMHDHPCDALNNSPRLTNLTLINDGGSLMTAGLPWHQLTHLALLSRGTLPEVLRLLRLSPRLQVLEALGTRIQDSWAVPLERVPHPSLRRLQVSDVMIPQHLILPALDDLDLVGITNKQRCADIICSLIARSKNILRKFRVVCDMSLYGVMNALKAMPELAELTVEAPEMEEWFVKDFLQTKDFLLSLQKVSLTIGNFTPSREASTILVDAIERRWSCTMRSCYISAPFIFWHIADDDVVRIRKMQEDGLDLTIRYANRRVL
;
A
#
# COMPACT_ATOMS: atom_id res chain seq x y z
N MET A 1 6.57 17.83 98.59
CA MET A 1 7.35 19.06 98.37
C MET A 1 7.22 19.60 96.94
N GLU A 2 7.05 18.77 95.91
CA GLU A 2 6.87 19.28 94.53
C GLU A 2 5.55 20.07 94.32
N ASN A 3 4.42 19.65 94.90
CA ASN A 3 3.15 20.39 94.78
C ASN A 3 3.21 21.80 95.42
N THR A 4 3.84 21.93 96.60
CA THR A 4 3.99 23.22 97.29
C THR A 4 4.90 24.21 96.55
N LEU A 5 5.87 23.71 95.77
CA LEU A 5 6.75 24.55 94.95
C LEU A 5 6.08 24.96 93.62
N ALA A 6 5.26 24.09 93.03
CA ALA A 6 4.45 24.44 91.86
C ALA A 6 3.39 25.51 92.20
N ASP A 7 2.78 25.41 93.38
CA ASP A 7 1.85 26.41 93.90
C ASP A 7 2.55 27.76 94.19
N LEU A 8 3.78 27.72 94.72
CA LEU A 8 4.62 28.91 94.91
C LEU A 8 4.93 29.61 93.57
N VAL A 9 5.40 28.85 92.57
CA VAL A 9 5.71 29.40 91.25
C VAL A 9 4.45 29.96 90.59
N ASN A 10 3.31 29.27 90.68
CA ASN A 10 2.04 29.76 90.14
C ASN A 10 1.52 31.01 90.86
N ALA A 11 1.67 31.12 92.18
CA ALA A 11 1.23 32.29 92.94
C ALA A 11 2.09 33.53 92.63
N LEU A 12 3.41 33.34 92.49
CA LEU A 12 4.35 34.41 92.14
C LEU A 12 4.30 34.78 90.66
N SER A 13 4.06 33.83 89.75
CA SER A 13 3.95 34.14 88.32
C SER A 13 2.69 34.92 87.97
N ASN A 14 1.63 34.79 88.79
CA ASN A 14 0.32 35.40 88.57
C ASN A 14 0.04 36.60 89.50
N SER A 15 1.02 37.04 90.28
CA SER A 15 0.90 38.24 91.12
C SER A 15 2.19 39.08 91.05
N ASN A 16 2.07 40.40 91.23
CA ASN A 16 3.24 41.29 91.29
C ASN A 16 3.87 41.33 92.70
N GLN A 17 3.66 40.31 93.55
CA GLN A 17 4.29 40.26 94.87
C GLN A 17 5.79 39.96 94.73
N CYS A 18 6.61 40.74 95.44
CA CYS A 18 8.05 40.53 95.48
C CYS A 18 8.36 39.20 96.20
N PRO A 19 9.11 38.27 95.58
CA PRO A 19 9.48 37.01 96.24
C PRO A 19 10.31 37.27 97.50
N SER A 20 10.12 36.45 98.55
CA SER A 20 11.00 36.49 99.72
C SER A 20 12.38 35.91 99.39
N ASP A 21 13.38 36.11 100.26
CA ASP A 21 14.73 35.55 100.06
C ASP A 21 14.73 34.00 100.03
N ASP A 22 13.84 33.35 100.80
CA ASP A 22 13.66 31.89 100.77
C ASP A 22 13.01 31.43 99.45
N ASP A 23 12.01 32.16 98.94
CA ASP A 23 11.39 31.89 97.64
C ASP A 23 12.40 32.07 96.50
N THR A 24 13.23 33.10 96.57
CA THR A 24 14.28 33.38 95.59
C THR A 24 15.31 32.25 95.57
N THR A 25 15.72 31.75 96.74
CA THR A 25 16.67 30.63 96.86
C THR A 25 16.07 29.33 96.31
N ARG A 26 14.79 29.06 96.60
CA ARG A 26 14.06 27.89 96.10
C ARG A 26 13.84 27.94 94.59
N ILE A 27 13.47 29.09 94.04
CA ILE A 27 13.31 29.31 92.59
C ILE A 27 14.66 29.20 91.88
N ALA A 28 15.74 29.77 92.45
CA ALA A 28 17.08 29.63 91.88
C ALA A 28 17.53 28.16 91.83
N PHE A 29 17.26 27.38 92.88
CA PHE A 29 17.53 25.93 92.88
C PHE A 29 16.72 25.18 91.82
N LEU A 30 15.43 25.50 91.66
CA LEU A 30 14.59 24.93 90.60
C LEU A 30 15.11 25.30 89.21
N LEU A 31 15.54 26.55 89.01
CA LEU A 31 16.09 27.04 87.75
C LEU A 31 17.35 26.25 87.37
N THR A 32 18.30 26.09 88.29
CA THR A 32 19.51 25.28 88.06
C THR A 32 19.16 23.84 87.69
N ARG A 33 18.23 23.22 88.42
CA ARG A 33 17.80 21.84 88.12
C ARG A 33 17.06 21.72 86.79
N THR A 34 16.28 22.74 86.40
CA THR A 34 15.65 22.77 85.07
C THR A 34 16.67 22.99 83.96
N ASP A 35 17.70 23.82 84.18
CA ASP A 35 18.78 24.05 83.22
C ASP A 35 19.61 22.78 83.01
N GLU A 36 19.93 22.03 84.07
CA GLU A 36 20.59 20.72 83.97
C GLU A 36 19.76 19.73 83.13
N ARG A 37 18.45 19.59 83.44
CA ARG A 37 17.55 18.73 82.67
C ARG A 37 17.37 19.19 81.21
N LEU A 38 17.36 20.50 80.97
CA LEU A 38 17.30 21.07 79.63
C LEU A 38 18.59 20.76 78.86
N SER A 39 19.75 20.82 79.52
CA SER A 39 21.03 20.45 78.94
C SER A 39 21.07 18.97 78.54
N GLU A 40 20.68 18.06 79.44
CA GLU A 40 20.61 16.62 79.16
C GLU A 40 19.64 16.31 78.01
N CYS A 41 18.49 16.98 77.98
CA CYS A 41 17.52 16.85 76.89
C CYS A 41 18.11 17.37 75.56
N CYS A 42 18.79 18.51 75.58
CA CYS A 42 19.48 19.05 74.42
C CYS A 42 20.55 18.08 73.89
N ASP A 43 21.35 17.48 74.76
CA ASP A 43 22.38 16.51 74.38
C ASP A 43 21.77 15.23 73.80
N SER A 44 20.66 14.75 74.39
CA SER A 44 19.90 13.61 73.86
C SER A 44 19.32 13.89 72.46
N ILE A 45 18.78 15.10 72.24
CA ILE A 45 18.29 15.53 70.93
C ILE A 45 19.43 15.56 69.90
N ARG A 46 20.61 16.09 70.26
CA ARG A 46 21.77 16.12 69.36
C ARG A 46 22.23 14.71 68.99
N ALA A 47 22.33 13.80 69.96
CA ALA A 47 22.71 12.42 69.70
C ALA A 47 21.74 11.72 68.73
N LEU A 48 20.43 11.90 68.90
CA LEU A 48 19.41 11.37 67.97
C LEU A 48 19.50 12.01 66.58
N GLN A 49 19.80 13.30 66.49
CA GLN A 49 19.99 14.00 65.20
C GLN A 49 21.21 13.48 64.44
N ASP A 50 22.31 13.21 65.13
CA ASP A 50 23.52 12.68 64.50
C ASP A 50 23.35 11.23 64.05
N ASP A 51 22.73 10.35 64.86
CA ASP A 51 22.40 8.97 64.46
C ASP A 51 21.45 8.92 63.25
N PHE A 52 20.44 9.79 63.24
CA PHE A 52 19.55 9.92 62.08
C PHE A 52 20.31 10.38 60.84
N ARG A 53 21.20 11.37 60.98
CA ARG A 53 22.04 11.87 59.87
C ARG A 53 22.93 10.76 59.32
N GLU A 54 23.59 9.98 60.18
CA GLU A 54 24.43 8.85 59.77
C GLU A 54 23.61 7.77 59.05
N THR A 55 22.45 7.42 59.60
CA THR A 55 21.54 6.45 59.01
C THR A 55 21.05 6.89 57.62
N VAL A 56 20.71 8.18 57.47
CA VAL A 56 20.32 8.77 56.18
C VAL A 56 21.47 8.68 55.18
N VAL A 57 22.69 9.03 55.56
CA VAL A 57 23.89 8.92 54.69
C VAL A 57 24.14 7.48 54.27
N ARG A 58 24.00 6.52 55.19
CA ARG A 58 24.16 5.08 54.91
C ARG A 58 23.14 4.60 53.87
N TYR A 59 21.87 4.97 54.02
CA TYR A 59 20.82 4.59 53.07
C TYR A 59 21.02 5.24 51.70
N HIS A 60 21.38 6.52 51.63
CA HIS A 60 21.70 7.19 50.36
C HIS A 60 22.87 6.49 49.65
N THR A 61 23.95 6.20 50.37
CA THR A 61 25.11 5.49 49.83
C THR A 61 24.75 4.10 49.31
N ALA A 62 23.92 3.35 50.04
CA ALA A 62 23.46 2.02 49.61
C ALA A 62 22.55 2.11 48.37
N LEU A 63 21.67 3.11 48.31
CA LEU A 63 20.81 3.37 47.17
C LEU A 63 21.63 3.72 45.92
N ASP A 64 22.63 4.59 46.05
CA ASP A 64 23.53 4.96 44.95
C ASP A 64 24.29 3.75 44.40
N LYS A 65 24.82 2.90 45.28
CA LYS A 65 25.46 1.64 44.90
C LYS A 65 24.50 0.71 44.16
N ALA A 66 23.28 0.53 44.65
CA ALA A 66 22.27 -0.30 44.01
C ALA A 66 21.85 0.25 42.63
N LEU A 67 21.73 1.57 42.49
CA LEU A 67 21.42 2.23 41.22
C LEU A 67 22.56 2.06 40.20
N MET A 68 23.82 2.17 40.63
CA MET A 68 24.98 1.90 39.77
C MET A 68 25.01 0.43 39.32
N LEU A 69 24.83 -0.52 40.25
CA LEU A 69 24.76 -1.95 39.92
C LEU A 69 23.62 -2.25 38.93
N ARG A 70 22.44 -1.66 39.12
CA ARG A 70 21.32 -1.80 38.18
C ARG A 70 21.68 -1.31 36.79
N LYS A 71 22.35 -0.15 36.66
CA LYS A 71 22.80 0.39 35.36
C LYS A 71 23.77 -0.58 34.67
N GLU A 72 24.71 -1.16 35.40
CA GLU A 72 25.66 -2.15 34.86
C GLU A 72 24.98 -3.45 34.42
N LEU A 73 24.07 -3.98 35.24
CA LEU A 73 23.33 -5.20 34.92
C LEU A 73 22.43 -5.00 33.68
N VAL A 74 21.77 -3.86 33.54
CA VAL A 74 20.96 -3.53 32.36
C VAL A 74 21.83 -3.48 31.10
N LYS A 75 23.00 -2.83 31.19
CA LYS A 75 23.98 -2.78 30.08
C LYS A 75 24.46 -4.18 29.69
N THR A 76 24.81 -5.00 30.67
CA THR A 76 25.28 -6.38 30.46
C THR A 76 24.21 -7.27 29.84
N LYS A 77 22.97 -7.20 30.35
CA LYS A 77 21.81 -7.90 29.77
C LYS A 77 21.56 -7.51 28.32
N SER A 78 21.66 -6.22 27.99
CA SER A 78 21.52 -5.72 26.61
C SER A 78 22.59 -6.29 25.67
N ILE A 79 23.84 -6.40 26.15
CA ILE A 79 24.95 -7.02 25.40
C ILE A 79 24.63 -8.50 25.13
N TYR A 80 24.24 -9.26 26.15
CA TYR A 80 23.90 -10.68 25.98
C TYR A 80 22.72 -10.89 25.04
N ALA A 81 21.66 -10.09 25.15
CA ALA A 81 20.53 -10.13 24.22
C ALA A 81 20.99 -9.85 22.77
N THR A 82 21.89 -8.89 22.58
CA THR A 82 22.46 -8.57 21.25
C THR A 82 23.29 -9.73 20.71
N ILE A 83 24.05 -10.44 21.56
CA ILE A 83 24.86 -11.60 21.16
C ILE A 83 24.00 -12.80 20.79
N LEU A 84 22.95 -13.07 21.56
CA LEU A 84 22.04 -14.19 21.36
C LEU A 84 20.97 -13.91 20.29
N ALA A 85 20.90 -12.69 19.77
CA ALA A 85 19.94 -12.30 18.74
C ALA A 85 19.97 -13.27 17.55
N PRO A 86 18.84 -13.91 17.19
CA PRO A 86 18.78 -14.92 16.12
C PRO A 86 19.38 -14.46 14.79
N VAL A 87 19.25 -13.16 14.50
CA VAL A 87 19.75 -12.53 13.27
C VAL A 87 21.26 -12.68 13.06
N ARG A 88 22.03 -12.89 14.14
CA ARG A 88 23.47 -13.15 14.04
C ARG A 88 23.80 -14.54 13.49
N ARG A 89 22.89 -15.50 13.59
CA ARG A 89 23.08 -16.88 13.11
C ARG A 89 22.52 -17.14 11.73
N LEU A 90 21.78 -16.18 11.15
CA LEU A 90 21.23 -16.34 9.81
C LEU A 90 22.34 -16.43 8.78
N PRO A 91 22.25 -17.31 7.78
CA PRO A 91 23.09 -17.25 6.58
C PRO A 91 22.91 -15.91 5.85
N THR A 92 23.92 -15.51 5.07
CA THR A 92 23.89 -14.24 4.33
C THR A 92 22.76 -14.21 3.31
N GLU A 93 22.45 -15.33 2.67
CA GLU A 93 21.39 -15.51 1.70
C GLU A 93 20.02 -15.23 2.31
N ILE A 94 19.76 -15.75 3.51
CA ILE A 94 18.51 -15.51 4.24
C ILE A 94 18.41 -14.04 4.68
N LEU A 95 19.52 -13.45 5.09
CA LEU A 95 19.56 -12.03 5.44
C LEU A 95 19.26 -11.14 4.22
N ILE A 96 19.77 -11.48 3.03
CA ILE A 96 19.45 -10.79 1.77
C ILE A 96 17.95 -10.88 1.46
N GLN A 97 17.36 -12.08 1.59
CA GLN A 97 15.91 -12.23 1.37
C GLN A 97 15.10 -11.37 2.34
N ILE A 98 15.46 -11.35 3.62
CA ILE A 98 14.83 -10.47 4.61
C ILE A 98 14.95 -8.99 4.20
N PHE A 99 16.13 -8.55 3.74
CA PHE A 99 16.34 -7.18 3.30
C PHE A 99 15.48 -6.82 2.09
N LEU A 100 15.44 -7.67 1.07
CA LEU A 100 14.59 -7.49 -0.12
C LEU A 100 13.12 -7.38 0.27
N HIS A 101 12.64 -8.25 1.16
CA HIS A 101 11.27 -8.18 1.66
C HIS A 101 11.00 -6.92 2.51
N SER A 102 11.97 -6.46 3.29
CA SER A 102 11.82 -5.29 4.18
C SER A 102 11.72 -3.95 3.43
N ILE A 103 12.40 -3.84 2.28
CA ILE A 103 12.37 -2.64 1.44
C ILE A 103 11.09 -2.62 0.58
N GLY A 104 10.57 -3.79 0.22
CA GLY A 104 9.45 -3.94 -0.70
C GLY A 104 9.91 -3.89 -2.15
N ARG A 105 9.00 -3.49 -3.05
CA ARG A 105 9.25 -3.55 -4.50
C ARG A 105 10.27 -2.52 -5.00
N HIS A 106 10.36 -1.37 -4.35
CA HIS A 106 11.25 -0.27 -4.74
C HIS A 106 11.53 0.63 -3.52
N PHE A 107 12.63 1.38 -3.53
CA PHE A 107 12.90 2.40 -2.53
C PHE A 107 12.98 3.80 -3.13
N THR A 108 12.73 4.82 -2.32
CA THR A 108 12.96 6.22 -2.72
C THR A 108 14.45 6.52 -2.65
N LEU A 109 15.10 6.75 -3.80
CA LEU A 109 16.55 6.84 -3.89
C LEU A 109 17.13 7.96 -3.02
N PHE A 110 16.51 9.15 -3.10
CA PHE A 110 16.95 10.34 -2.39
C PHE A 110 16.52 10.38 -0.91
N SER A 111 15.88 9.33 -0.40
CA SER A 111 15.49 9.23 1.02
C SER A 111 16.47 8.34 1.79
N ILE A 112 17.52 8.93 2.35
CA ILE A 112 18.56 8.22 3.13
C ILE A 112 18.07 7.66 4.49
N THR A 113 16.81 7.93 4.82
CA THR A 113 16.10 7.41 6.01
C THR A 113 15.23 6.20 5.69
N ARG A 114 15.27 5.69 4.46
CA ARG A 114 14.55 4.51 4.00
C ARG A 114 15.41 3.65 3.08
N GLY A 115 14.89 2.48 2.70
CA GLY A 115 15.54 1.62 1.71
C GLY A 115 16.86 0.99 2.20
N PRO A 116 17.75 0.62 1.27
CA PRO A 116 19.04 0.01 1.58
C PRO A 116 19.92 0.88 2.49
N TRP A 117 19.77 2.21 2.41
CA TRP A 117 20.55 3.18 3.18
C TRP A 117 20.48 2.96 4.68
N VAL A 118 19.32 2.57 5.21
CA VAL A 118 19.12 2.37 6.66
C VAL A 118 19.64 1.02 7.10
N LEU A 119 19.49 -0.01 6.28
CA LEU A 119 20.02 -1.34 6.59
C LEU A 119 21.54 -1.30 6.78
N GLY A 120 22.23 -0.49 5.97
CA GLY A 120 23.67 -0.24 6.12
C GLY A 120 24.07 0.53 7.39
N LYS A 121 23.12 1.08 8.16
CA LYS A 121 23.40 1.81 9.41
C LYS A 121 23.29 0.94 10.66
N VAL A 122 22.76 -0.29 10.55
CA VAL A 122 22.49 -1.16 11.70
C VAL A 122 23.76 -1.73 12.33
N CYS A 123 24.58 -2.45 11.55
CA CYS A 123 25.85 -2.99 12.00
C CYS A 123 26.81 -3.20 10.83
N SER A 124 28.09 -3.50 11.11
CA SER A 124 29.12 -3.73 10.08
C SER A 124 28.77 -4.87 9.12
N ARG A 125 28.26 -5.99 9.64
CA ARG A 125 27.84 -7.13 8.83
C ARG A 125 26.70 -6.78 7.87
N TRP A 126 25.67 -6.09 8.35
CA TRP A 126 24.55 -5.65 7.50
C TRP A 126 25.01 -4.68 6.43
N ARG A 127 25.92 -3.76 6.78
CA ARG A 127 26.54 -2.84 5.82
C ARG A 127 27.27 -3.59 4.72
N GLN A 128 28.09 -4.58 5.05
CA GLN A 128 28.77 -5.39 4.04
C GLN A 128 27.78 -6.07 3.10
N VAL A 129 26.75 -6.72 3.65
CA VAL A 129 25.72 -7.40 2.84
C VAL A 129 24.98 -6.42 1.95
N VAL A 130 24.58 -5.26 2.47
CA VAL A 130 23.89 -4.22 1.69
C VAL A 130 24.76 -3.70 0.55
N LEU A 131 26.05 -3.46 0.80
CA LEU A 131 26.98 -2.96 -0.22
C LEU A 131 27.34 -4.03 -1.27
N SER A 132 27.31 -5.32 -0.90
CA SER A 132 27.64 -6.44 -1.80
C SER A 132 26.44 -7.05 -2.50
N THR A 133 25.23 -6.49 -2.34
CA THR A 133 24.00 -7.05 -2.91
C THR A 133 23.37 -6.09 -3.92
N PRO A 134 23.70 -6.22 -5.22
CA PRO A 134 23.23 -5.30 -6.25
C PRO A 134 21.71 -5.20 -6.41
N GLU A 135 20.99 -6.27 -6.08
CA GLU A 135 19.52 -6.35 -6.15
C GLU A 135 18.81 -5.30 -5.29
N LEU A 136 19.42 -4.92 -4.17
CA LEU A 136 18.87 -3.90 -3.28
C LEU A 136 18.87 -2.51 -3.92
N TRP A 137 19.71 -2.30 -4.94
CA TRP A 137 19.98 -1.00 -5.56
C TRP A 137 19.43 -0.88 -6.99
N SER A 138 18.83 -1.95 -7.55
CA SER A 138 18.40 -1.98 -8.94
C SER A 138 16.97 -1.48 -9.19
N VAL A 139 16.15 -1.29 -8.15
CA VAL A 139 14.76 -0.84 -8.31
C VAL A 139 14.47 0.34 -7.39
N PHE A 140 14.31 1.52 -7.98
CA PHE A 140 14.16 2.75 -7.20
C PHE A 140 13.23 3.78 -7.82
N THR A 141 12.72 4.67 -6.96
CA THR A 141 11.90 5.81 -7.31
C THR A 141 12.67 7.11 -7.15
N LEU A 142 12.68 7.92 -8.20
CA LEU A 142 13.09 9.31 -8.21
C LEU A 142 11.86 10.18 -7.95
N PHE A 143 11.98 11.19 -7.09
CA PHE A 143 10.96 12.23 -6.89
C PHE A 143 9.53 11.70 -6.61
N PRO A 144 9.25 11.08 -5.45
CA PRO A 144 7.90 10.61 -5.16
C PRO A 144 6.91 11.79 -5.08
N ARG A 145 5.70 11.60 -5.63
CA ARG A 145 4.59 12.56 -5.59
C ARG A 145 4.44 13.20 -4.20
N GLY A 146 4.41 14.53 -4.15
CA GLY A 146 4.01 15.28 -2.95
C GLY A 146 5.09 15.57 -1.90
N ASN A 147 6.38 15.34 -2.19
CA ASN A 147 7.46 15.62 -1.22
C ASN A 147 8.58 16.55 -1.75
N PRO A 148 8.28 17.85 -1.99
CA PRO A 148 9.24 18.82 -2.53
C PRO A 148 10.39 19.14 -1.57
N ARG A 149 10.32 18.73 -0.30
CA ARG A 149 11.31 19.06 0.75
C ARG A 149 12.55 18.16 0.74
N LEU A 150 12.57 17.09 -0.05
CA LEU A 150 13.73 16.17 -0.13
C LEU A 150 14.85 16.68 -1.05
N LEU A 151 14.66 17.80 -1.74
CA LEU A 151 15.52 18.25 -2.83
C LEU A 151 16.28 19.51 -2.42
N SER A 152 17.24 19.32 -1.52
CA SER A 152 18.26 20.33 -1.24
C SER A 152 19.61 19.85 -1.78
N ASN A 153 20.23 20.68 -2.62
CA ASN A 153 21.52 20.49 -3.30
C ASN A 153 21.57 19.38 -4.39
N PRO A 154 21.53 19.74 -5.69
CA PRO A 154 21.65 18.80 -6.81
C PRO A 154 22.90 17.90 -6.76
N THR A 155 24.03 18.42 -6.28
CA THR A 155 25.29 17.67 -6.18
C THR A 155 25.15 16.46 -5.24
N VAL A 156 24.42 16.62 -4.13
CA VAL A 156 24.16 15.52 -3.19
C VAL A 156 23.29 14.45 -3.86
N LEU A 157 22.25 14.87 -4.59
CA LEU A 157 21.35 13.95 -5.29
C LEU A 157 22.09 13.13 -6.35
N ILE A 158 22.93 13.78 -7.16
CA ILE A 158 23.77 13.10 -8.15
C ILE A 158 24.72 12.12 -7.46
N SER A 159 25.35 12.49 -6.34
CA SER A 159 26.24 11.59 -5.60
C SER A 159 25.54 10.34 -5.05
N LEU A 160 24.29 10.49 -4.60
CA LEU A 160 23.45 9.38 -4.14
C LEU A 160 23.04 8.48 -5.31
N LEU A 161 22.69 9.10 -6.45
CA LEU A 161 22.37 8.37 -7.67
C LEU A 161 23.57 7.55 -8.16
N ASP A 162 24.74 8.16 -8.31
CA ASP A 162 25.96 7.48 -8.72
C ASP A 162 26.33 6.34 -7.78
N THR A 163 26.13 6.54 -6.48
CA THR A 163 26.36 5.49 -5.48
C THR A 163 25.41 4.32 -5.69
N ALA A 164 24.11 4.57 -5.86
CA ALA A 164 23.14 3.50 -6.13
C ALA A 164 23.43 2.80 -7.47
N LEU A 165 23.75 3.54 -8.53
CA LEU A 165 24.09 3.00 -9.84
C LEU A 165 25.33 2.10 -9.78
N ARG A 166 26.39 2.55 -9.08
CA ARG A 166 27.60 1.74 -8.84
C ARG A 166 27.29 0.47 -8.05
N LEU A 167 26.50 0.57 -6.98
CA LEU A 167 26.13 -0.58 -6.15
C LEU A 167 25.18 -1.55 -6.87
N SER A 168 24.39 -1.07 -7.84
CA SER A 168 23.57 -1.92 -8.72
C SER A 168 24.39 -2.81 -9.66
N GLY A 169 25.71 -2.60 -9.74
CA GLY A 169 26.61 -3.40 -10.58
C GLY A 169 26.18 -3.38 -12.05
N GLN A 170 25.99 -4.56 -12.63
CA GLN A 170 25.54 -4.75 -14.02
C GLN A 170 24.08 -5.24 -14.13
N ARG A 171 23.30 -5.17 -13.04
CA ARG A 171 21.91 -5.61 -13.07
C ARG A 171 21.01 -4.70 -13.87
N ASN A 172 19.92 -5.24 -14.42
CA ASN A 172 18.92 -4.41 -15.05
C ASN A 172 18.27 -3.47 -14.02
N ILE A 173 18.09 -2.20 -14.40
CA ILE A 173 17.55 -1.16 -13.53
C ILE A 173 16.08 -0.93 -13.87
N CYS A 174 15.26 -0.78 -12.82
CA CYS A 174 13.88 -0.36 -12.92
C CYS A 174 13.69 1.00 -12.26
N ILE A 175 13.20 1.99 -13.02
CA ILE A 175 13.14 3.39 -12.63
C ILE A 175 11.68 3.85 -12.59
N TYR A 176 11.30 4.49 -11.50
CA TYR A 176 10.01 5.16 -11.35
C TYR A 176 10.30 6.63 -11.08
N ALA A 177 9.84 7.56 -11.91
CA ALA A 177 10.14 8.97 -11.74
C ALA A 177 8.92 9.85 -11.96
N ASP A 178 8.67 10.77 -11.02
CA ASP A 178 7.74 11.88 -11.25
C ASP A 178 8.51 13.17 -11.52
N VAL A 179 8.50 13.56 -12.79
CA VAL A 179 9.22 14.70 -13.38
C VAL A 179 8.29 15.91 -13.53
N SER A 180 7.03 15.85 -13.06
CA SER A 180 6.10 17.00 -13.14
C SER A 180 6.43 18.14 -12.16
N ILE A 181 7.60 18.15 -11.55
CA ILE A 181 8.00 19.12 -10.53
C ILE A 181 8.59 20.37 -11.20
N GLY A 182 7.71 21.34 -11.51
CA GLY A 182 8.07 22.58 -12.20
C GLY A 182 9.08 23.51 -11.49
N ARG A 183 9.50 23.23 -10.25
CA ARG A 183 10.42 24.08 -9.49
C ARG A 183 11.92 23.75 -9.67
N LEU A 184 12.27 22.64 -10.33
CA LEU A 184 13.65 22.10 -10.36
C LEU A 184 14.08 21.59 -11.74
N LYS A 185 13.60 22.24 -12.81
CA LYS A 185 13.83 21.81 -14.19
C LYS A 185 15.31 21.48 -14.48
N ASP A 186 16.23 22.39 -14.13
CA ASP A 186 17.67 22.23 -14.40
C ASP A 186 18.31 21.07 -13.62
N ALA A 187 18.02 20.95 -12.33
CA ALA A 187 18.58 19.88 -11.50
C ALA A 187 18.07 18.49 -11.93
N VAL A 188 16.83 18.43 -12.42
CA VAL A 188 16.24 17.21 -12.96
C VAL A 188 16.92 16.84 -14.27
N GLU A 189 17.20 17.79 -15.16
CA GLU A 189 17.96 17.54 -16.39
C GLU A 189 19.35 16.95 -16.11
N ASP A 190 20.10 17.48 -15.14
CA ASP A 190 21.43 16.93 -14.81
C ASP A 190 21.35 15.52 -14.22
N ILE A 191 20.35 15.24 -13.38
CA ILE A 191 20.10 13.89 -12.85
C ILE A 191 19.79 12.92 -14.00
N TRP A 192 18.99 13.34 -14.99
CA TRP A 192 18.68 12.51 -16.15
C TRP A 192 19.88 12.27 -17.05
N LYS A 193 20.75 13.27 -17.27
CA LYS A 193 22.01 13.10 -18.01
C LYS A 193 22.89 12.03 -17.36
N HIS A 194 23.02 12.03 -16.03
CA HIS A 194 23.81 11.00 -15.33
C HIS A 194 23.16 9.62 -15.43
N LEU A 195 21.83 9.57 -15.29
CA LEU A 195 21.09 8.31 -15.38
C LEU A 195 21.16 7.70 -16.78
N SER A 196 21.09 8.52 -17.84
CA SER A 196 21.05 8.07 -19.24
C SER A 196 22.34 7.41 -19.69
N LEU A 197 23.48 7.68 -19.03
CA LEU A 197 24.74 6.94 -19.24
C LEU A 197 24.60 5.43 -18.96
N HIS A 198 23.60 5.04 -18.17
CA HIS A 198 23.30 3.65 -17.85
C HIS A 198 22.06 3.09 -18.56
N SER A 199 21.59 3.78 -19.61
CA SER A 199 20.36 3.45 -20.33
C SER A 199 20.33 2.03 -20.91
N HIS A 200 21.49 1.48 -21.28
CA HIS A 200 21.64 0.13 -21.81
C HIS A 200 21.13 -0.99 -20.89
N ARG A 201 20.99 -0.73 -19.58
CA ARG A 201 20.48 -1.70 -18.59
C ARG A 201 19.07 -1.36 -18.09
N TRP A 202 18.44 -0.31 -18.60
CA TRP A 202 17.09 0.03 -18.18
C TRP A 202 16.12 -1.03 -18.68
N LYS A 203 15.34 -1.63 -17.76
CA LYS A 203 14.42 -2.73 -18.06
C LYS A 203 12.94 -2.35 -17.91
N ASP A 204 12.61 -1.61 -16.86
CA ASP A 204 11.26 -1.11 -16.60
C ASP A 204 11.37 0.38 -16.27
N ILE A 205 10.73 1.23 -17.07
CA ILE A 205 10.76 2.68 -16.87
C ILE A 205 9.32 3.18 -16.75
N ARG A 206 9.07 3.87 -15.65
CA ARG A 206 7.83 4.62 -15.39
C ARG A 206 8.15 6.09 -15.25
N LEU A 207 7.75 6.88 -16.25
CA LEU A 207 7.91 8.34 -16.25
C LEU A 207 6.54 9.00 -16.16
N GLN A 208 6.41 9.92 -15.22
CA GLN A 208 5.34 10.90 -15.21
C GLN A 208 5.95 12.26 -15.47
N MET A 209 5.45 12.98 -16.47
CA MET A 209 6.08 14.17 -17.03
C MET A 209 5.01 15.26 -17.22
N ALA A 210 5.40 16.51 -17.02
CA ALA A 210 4.50 17.65 -17.26
C ALA A 210 4.43 17.98 -18.76
N ASP A 211 5.58 18.32 -19.36
CA ASP A 211 5.60 19.05 -20.65
C ASP A 211 6.62 18.56 -21.69
N SER A 212 7.63 17.74 -21.35
CA SER A 212 8.70 17.38 -22.30
C SER A 212 9.28 15.97 -22.14
N PHE A 213 9.82 15.44 -23.23
CA PHE A 213 10.62 14.22 -23.29
C PHE A 213 12.10 14.44 -22.93
N ALA A 214 12.47 15.57 -22.34
CA ALA A 214 13.86 15.87 -21.98
C ALA A 214 14.62 14.71 -21.28
N PRO A 215 13.98 13.90 -20.39
CA PRO A 215 14.62 12.69 -19.84
C PRO A 215 15.08 11.66 -20.87
N LEU A 216 14.33 11.49 -21.96
CA LEU A 216 14.57 10.51 -23.02
C LEU A 216 15.41 11.09 -24.18
N ASP A 217 15.38 12.39 -24.39
CA ASP A 217 16.24 13.06 -25.39
C ASP A 217 17.74 12.94 -25.01
N ALA A 218 18.04 12.80 -23.71
CA ALA A 218 19.39 12.57 -23.21
C ALA A 218 19.89 11.12 -23.37
N VAL A 219 19.06 10.21 -23.88
CA VAL A 219 19.43 8.81 -24.08
C VAL A 219 20.31 8.69 -25.33
N PRO A 220 21.43 7.94 -25.27
CA PRO A 220 22.25 7.65 -26.45
C PRO A 220 21.43 7.06 -27.61
N LYS A 221 21.80 7.39 -28.85
CA LYS A 221 21.12 6.91 -30.07
C LYS A 221 21.09 5.39 -30.21
N ASP A 222 22.02 4.70 -29.53
CA ASP A 222 22.12 3.23 -29.48
C ASP A 222 20.88 2.58 -28.81
N GLY A 223 20.01 3.40 -28.22
CA GLY A 223 18.67 3.00 -27.78
C GLY A 223 18.62 2.41 -26.39
N LEU A 224 17.58 1.59 -26.17
CA LEU A 224 17.28 0.98 -24.87
C LEU A 224 17.20 -0.56 -25.03
N PRO A 225 18.36 -1.23 -25.20
CA PRO A 225 18.43 -2.65 -25.58
C PRO A 225 17.83 -3.61 -24.55
N ALA A 226 17.82 -3.25 -23.26
CA ALA A 226 17.27 -4.06 -22.17
C ALA A 226 15.81 -3.73 -21.83
N LEU A 227 15.21 -2.72 -22.45
CA LEU A 227 13.90 -2.20 -22.07
C LEU A 227 12.79 -3.19 -22.43
N GLU A 228 12.06 -3.65 -21.43
CA GLU A 228 10.93 -4.58 -21.59
C GLU A 228 9.59 -3.87 -21.35
N LYS A 229 9.57 -2.92 -20.41
CA LYS A 229 8.36 -2.21 -19.98
C LYS A 229 8.58 -0.70 -19.97
N LEU A 230 7.66 0.02 -20.61
CA LEU A 230 7.65 1.47 -20.63
C LEU A 230 6.27 1.98 -20.22
N SER A 231 6.23 2.95 -19.32
CA SER A 231 5.02 3.65 -18.96
C SER A 231 5.29 5.15 -18.97
N LEU A 232 4.49 5.88 -19.75
CA LEU A 232 4.59 7.31 -19.93
C LEU A 232 3.28 7.95 -19.49
N SER A 233 3.36 8.91 -18.58
CA SER A 233 2.23 9.74 -18.15
C SER A 233 2.50 11.19 -18.48
N MET A 234 1.59 11.82 -19.23
CA MET A 234 1.70 13.22 -19.64
C MET A 234 0.53 14.02 -19.07
N VAL A 235 0.84 15.17 -18.47
CA VAL A 235 -0.16 16.09 -17.91
C VAL A 235 -0.64 17.09 -18.96
N ASN A 236 0.23 17.53 -19.88
CA ASN A 236 -0.10 18.50 -20.92
C ASN A 236 0.10 17.93 -22.34
N SER A 237 -0.74 18.39 -23.28
CA SER A 237 -0.77 17.91 -24.67
C SER A 237 0.50 18.28 -25.45
N MET A 238 1.11 17.30 -26.12
CA MET A 238 2.31 17.49 -26.94
C MET A 238 2.03 17.75 -28.43
N HIS A 239 3.04 18.35 -29.08
CA HIS A 239 3.37 18.18 -30.48
C HIS A 239 4.17 16.86 -30.65
N ASP A 240 3.92 16.10 -31.72
CA ASP A 240 4.63 14.84 -32.03
C ASP A 240 6.15 15.07 -32.10
N HIS A 241 6.89 14.77 -31.04
CA HIS A 241 8.35 14.70 -31.07
C HIS A 241 8.77 13.23 -31.13
N PRO A 242 9.33 12.77 -32.28
CA PRO A 242 9.82 11.40 -32.39
C PRO A 242 10.97 11.20 -31.40
N CYS A 243 10.82 10.21 -30.51
CA CYS A 243 11.89 9.80 -29.61
C CYS A 243 12.64 8.61 -30.25
N ASP A 244 13.70 8.91 -31.00
CA ASP A 244 14.49 7.90 -31.73
C ASP A 244 15.05 6.80 -30.81
N ALA A 245 15.38 7.16 -29.56
CA ALA A 245 15.89 6.22 -28.56
C ALA A 245 14.89 5.08 -28.26
N LEU A 246 13.59 5.38 -28.25
CA LEU A 246 12.55 4.39 -28.00
C LEU A 246 12.38 3.41 -29.17
N ASN A 247 12.63 3.86 -30.39
CA ASN A 247 12.53 3.02 -31.58
C ASN A 247 13.55 1.87 -31.53
N ASN A 248 14.73 2.16 -30.97
CA ASN A 248 15.82 1.21 -30.76
C ASN A 248 15.66 0.42 -29.45
N SER A 249 14.45 -0.08 -29.17
CA SER A 249 14.12 -0.88 -27.96
C SER A 249 13.62 -2.28 -28.35
N PRO A 250 14.49 -3.21 -28.80
CA PRO A 250 14.09 -4.49 -29.40
C PRO A 250 13.40 -5.47 -28.43
N ARG A 251 13.44 -5.21 -27.12
CA ARG A 251 12.80 -6.04 -26.09
C ARG A 251 11.52 -5.44 -25.54
N LEU A 252 11.12 -4.25 -26.00
CA LEU A 252 9.95 -3.55 -25.49
C LEU A 252 8.69 -4.31 -25.88
N THR A 253 7.99 -4.84 -24.89
CA THR A 253 6.81 -5.69 -25.09
C THR A 253 5.59 -5.16 -24.34
N ASN A 254 5.79 -4.35 -23.29
CA ASN A 254 4.73 -3.74 -22.50
C ASN A 254 4.82 -2.22 -22.58
N LEU A 255 3.74 -1.59 -23.04
CA LEU A 255 3.61 -0.14 -23.12
C LEU A 255 2.38 0.34 -22.35
N THR A 256 2.55 1.35 -21.50
CA THR A 256 1.46 2.06 -20.83
C THR A 256 1.54 3.54 -21.19
N LEU A 257 0.45 4.09 -21.72
CA LEU A 257 0.32 5.51 -22.07
C LEU A 257 -0.81 6.10 -21.23
N ILE A 258 -0.50 7.11 -20.44
CA ILE A 258 -1.43 7.85 -19.59
C ILE A 258 -1.45 9.30 -20.11
N ASN A 259 -2.61 9.79 -20.56
CA ASN A 259 -2.71 11.10 -21.20
C ASN A 259 -4.07 11.76 -20.91
N ASP A 260 -4.04 12.96 -20.34
CA ASP A 260 -5.23 13.70 -19.94
C ASP A 260 -5.74 14.73 -20.97
N GLY A 261 -5.19 14.78 -22.20
CA GLY A 261 -5.73 15.67 -23.24
C GLY A 261 -5.00 15.82 -24.58
N GLY A 262 -4.00 15.00 -24.91
CA GLY A 262 -3.26 15.07 -26.18
C GLY A 262 -3.46 13.87 -27.12
N SER A 263 -2.95 13.96 -28.36
CA SER A 263 -2.90 12.81 -29.27
C SER A 263 -1.94 11.73 -28.75
N LEU A 264 -2.26 10.46 -28.98
CA LEU A 264 -1.39 9.35 -28.62
C LEU A 264 -0.14 9.36 -29.51
N MET A 265 1.03 9.39 -28.88
CA MET A 265 2.34 9.25 -29.54
C MET A 265 2.30 8.10 -30.54
N THR A 266 2.62 8.35 -31.80
CA THR A 266 2.74 7.28 -32.81
C THR A 266 4.13 7.13 -33.39
N ALA A 267 4.92 8.20 -33.41
CA ALA A 267 6.27 8.18 -33.93
C ALA A 267 7.28 7.67 -32.89
N GLY A 268 8.19 6.80 -33.32
CA GLY A 268 9.36 6.40 -32.53
C GLY A 268 9.17 5.23 -31.55
N LEU A 269 8.07 4.47 -31.63
CA LEU A 269 7.86 3.27 -30.79
C LEU A 269 7.81 1.99 -31.64
N PRO A 270 8.39 0.87 -31.16
CA PRO A 270 8.37 -0.41 -31.87
C PRO A 270 7.03 -1.14 -31.66
N TRP A 271 5.94 -0.59 -32.23
CA TRP A 271 4.58 -1.11 -32.04
C TRP A 271 4.39 -2.58 -32.42
N HIS A 272 5.07 -3.02 -33.48
CA HIS A 272 4.89 -4.34 -34.09
C HIS A 272 5.23 -5.53 -33.17
N GLN A 273 6.06 -5.31 -32.15
CA GLN A 273 6.50 -6.33 -31.18
C GLN A 273 5.77 -6.24 -29.84
N LEU A 274 4.90 -5.24 -29.64
CA LEU A 274 4.16 -5.09 -28.38
C LEU A 274 3.19 -6.26 -28.18
N THR A 275 3.15 -6.74 -26.94
CA THR A 275 2.22 -7.80 -26.49
C THR A 275 1.22 -7.28 -25.47
N HIS A 276 1.54 -6.19 -24.76
CA HIS A 276 0.67 -5.55 -23.79
C HIS A 276 0.64 -4.05 -24.03
N LEU A 277 -0.57 -3.49 -24.14
CA LEU A 277 -0.79 -2.06 -24.36
C LEU A 277 -1.87 -1.59 -23.39
N ALA A 278 -1.53 -0.63 -22.55
CA ALA A 278 -2.48 0.05 -21.67
C ALA A 278 -2.58 1.53 -22.07
N LEU A 279 -3.80 1.97 -22.40
CA LEU A 279 -4.19 3.33 -22.77
C LEU A 279 -5.10 3.84 -21.66
N LEU A 280 -4.54 4.62 -20.73
CA LEU A 280 -5.23 5.19 -19.58
C LEU A 280 -5.45 6.69 -19.85
N SER A 281 -6.29 7.00 -20.82
CA SER A 281 -6.36 8.35 -21.41
C SER A 281 -7.72 8.71 -21.98
N ARG A 282 -7.95 10.02 -22.19
CA ARG A 282 -9.06 10.53 -23.01
C ARG A 282 -8.76 10.43 -24.51
N GLY A 283 -8.36 9.26 -24.99
CA GLY A 283 -8.09 9.03 -26.41
C GLY A 283 -9.37 8.90 -27.25
N THR A 284 -9.25 9.14 -28.57
CA THR A 284 -10.35 8.95 -29.52
C THR A 284 -10.39 7.52 -30.08
N LEU A 285 -11.56 7.03 -30.49
CA LEU A 285 -11.71 5.70 -31.09
C LEU A 285 -10.81 5.48 -32.34
N PRO A 286 -10.71 6.43 -33.30
CA PRO A 286 -9.82 6.27 -34.44
C PRO A 286 -8.35 6.07 -34.05
N GLU A 287 -7.88 6.75 -33.00
CA GLU A 287 -6.51 6.59 -32.51
C GLU A 287 -6.28 5.20 -31.91
N VAL A 288 -7.22 4.71 -31.08
CA VAL A 288 -7.14 3.35 -30.52
C VAL A 288 -7.08 2.31 -31.63
N LEU A 289 -7.97 2.42 -32.64
CA LEU A 289 -7.97 1.50 -33.78
C LEU A 289 -6.70 1.61 -34.62
N ARG A 290 -6.14 2.82 -34.79
CA ARG A 290 -4.85 3.03 -35.45
C ARG A 290 -3.72 2.31 -34.71
N LEU A 291 -3.64 2.44 -33.39
CA LEU A 291 -2.61 1.76 -32.59
C LEU A 291 -2.73 0.23 -32.64
N LEU A 292 -3.95 -0.30 -32.66
CA LEU A 292 -4.19 -1.73 -32.82
C LEU A 292 -3.69 -2.24 -34.18
N ARG A 293 -3.84 -1.46 -35.25
CA ARG A 293 -3.28 -1.80 -36.57
C ARG A 293 -1.75 -1.81 -36.56
N LEU A 294 -1.11 -0.97 -35.75
CA LEU A 294 0.35 -0.92 -35.60
C LEU A 294 0.92 -2.06 -34.74
N SER A 295 0.08 -2.74 -33.95
CA SER A 295 0.50 -3.72 -32.94
C SER A 295 -0.10 -5.12 -33.15
N PRO A 296 0.12 -5.78 -34.30
CA PRO A 296 -0.53 -7.05 -34.67
C PRO A 296 -0.27 -8.24 -33.73
N ARG A 297 0.73 -8.14 -32.84
CA ARG A 297 1.11 -9.19 -31.87
C ARG A 297 0.51 -8.97 -30.47
N LEU A 298 -0.32 -7.94 -30.29
CA LEU A 298 -0.92 -7.60 -29.01
C LEU A 298 -1.76 -8.76 -28.44
N GLN A 299 -1.50 -9.11 -27.19
CA GLN A 299 -2.22 -10.14 -26.44
C GLN A 299 -3.13 -9.53 -25.37
N VAL A 300 -2.75 -8.37 -24.84
CA VAL A 300 -3.51 -7.65 -23.81
C VAL A 300 -3.69 -6.19 -24.21
N LEU A 301 -4.94 -5.75 -24.23
CA LEU A 301 -5.31 -4.34 -24.39
C LEU A 301 -6.09 -3.88 -23.16
N GLU A 302 -5.64 -2.80 -22.53
CA GLU A 302 -6.37 -2.07 -21.51
C GLU A 302 -6.66 -0.66 -22.04
N ALA A 303 -7.92 -0.32 -22.35
CA ALA A 303 -8.30 1.00 -22.83
C ALA A 303 -9.32 1.62 -21.87
N LEU A 304 -8.82 2.40 -20.91
CA LEU A 304 -9.59 2.98 -19.80
C LEU A 304 -9.59 4.51 -19.88
N GLY A 305 -10.75 5.12 -19.63
CA GLY A 305 -10.91 6.58 -19.63
C GLY A 305 -11.19 7.19 -21.01
N THR A 306 -11.28 6.37 -22.07
CA THR A 306 -11.63 6.84 -23.42
C THR A 306 -13.05 7.39 -23.42
N ARG A 307 -13.20 8.70 -23.57
CA ARG A 307 -14.50 9.34 -23.78
C ARG A 307 -14.65 9.56 -25.27
N ILE A 308 -15.37 8.68 -25.95
CA ILE A 308 -15.73 8.86 -27.37
C ILE A 308 -16.84 9.92 -27.41
N GLN A 309 -16.48 11.19 -27.23
CA GLN A 309 -17.47 12.28 -27.20
C GLN A 309 -18.00 12.65 -28.59
N ASP A 310 -17.29 12.38 -29.69
CA ASP A 310 -17.67 12.95 -31.01
C ASP A 310 -17.33 12.10 -32.26
N SER A 311 -17.50 10.78 -32.24
CA SER A 311 -17.15 9.94 -33.42
C SER A 311 -18.34 9.18 -34.05
N TRP A 312 -19.47 9.85 -34.26
CA TRP A 312 -20.61 9.24 -34.99
C TRP A 312 -20.48 9.30 -36.52
N ALA A 313 -19.46 9.96 -37.07
CA ALA A 313 -19.47 10.37 -38.48
C ALA A 313 -18.65 9.51 -39.45
N VAL A 314 -17.90 8.49 -39.00
CA VAL A 314 -17.05 7.69 -39.91
C VAL A 314 -17.35 6.20 -39.77
N PRO A 315 -17.76 5.49 -40.85
CA PRO A 315 -17.79 4.04 -40.88
C PRO A 315 -16.35 3.52 -40.77
N LEU A 316 -15.88 3.28 -39.54
CA LEU A 316 -14.54 2.74 -39.31
C LEU A 316 -14.55 1.25 -39.63
N GLU A 317 -13.69 0.86 -40.57
CA GLU A 317 -13.44 -0.53 -40.92
C GLU A 317 -13.03 -1.33 -39.67
N ARG A 318 -13.61 -2.53 -39.54
CA ARG A 318 -13.34 -3.40 -38.40
C ARG A 318 -11.90 -3.89 -38.44
N VAL A 319 -11.23 -3.85 -37.29
CA VAL A 319 -9.83 -4.27 -37.15
C VAL A 319 -9.76 -5.71 -36.64
N PRO A 320 -9.26 -6.67 -37.43
CA PRO A 320 -9.00 -8.01 -36.95
C PRO A 320 -7.75 -8.02 -36.06
N HIS A 321 -7.86 -8.66 -34.90
CA HIS A 321 -6.75 -8.82 -33.97
C HIS A 321 -6.67 -10.27 -33.45
N PRO A 322 -6.05 -11.19 -34.21
CA PRO A 322 -6.12 -12.62 -33.94
C PRO A 322 -5.33 -13.09 -32.73
N SER A 323 -4.42 -12.27 -32.20
CA SER A 323 -3.55 -12.57 -31.07
C SER A 323 -4.09 -12.05 -29.73
N LEU A 324 -5.15 -11.23 -29.73
CA LEU A 324 -5.66 -10.57 -28.52
C LEU A 324 -6.45 -11.56 -27.67
N ARG A 325 -5.98 -11.78 -26.43
CA ARG A 325 -6.56 -12.73 -25.46
C ARG A 325 -7.34 -12.03 -24.36
N ARG A 326 -6.84 -10.89 -23.90
CA ARG A 326 -7.47 -10.06 -22.88
C ARG A 326 -7.81 -8.68 -23.42
N LEU A 327 -9.06 -8.27 -23.24
CA LEU A 327 -9.56 -6.95 -23.55
C LEU A 327 -10.20 -6.33 -22.32
N GLN A 328 -9.63 -5.24 -21.83
CA GLN A 328 -10.24 -4.41 -20.79
C GLN A 328 -10.61 -3.05 -21.36
N VAL A 329 -11.88 -2.63 -21.26
CA VAL A 329 -12.36 -1.37 -21.84
C VAL A 329 -13.33 -0.63 -20.91
N SER A 330 -13.29 0.70 -20.96
CA SER A 330 -14.32 1.55 -20.36
C SER A 330 -15.37 2.07 -21.35
N ASP A 331 -15.17 1.81 -22.65
CA ASP A 331 -16.12 2.17 -23.70
C ASP A 331 -16.41 0.97 -24.61
N VAL A 332 -17.69 0.60 -24.68
CA VAL A 332 -18.19 -0.57 -25.41
C VAL A 332 -18.16 -0.37 -26.93
N MET A 333 -18.03 0.87 -27.42
CA MET A 333 -17.88 1.11 -28.86
C MET A 333 -16.55 0.56 -29.39
N ILE A 334 -15.50 0.45 -28.57
CA ILE A 334 -14.21 -0.13 -29.00
C ILE A 334 -14.44 -1.57 -29.51
N PRO A 335 -15.01 -2.50 -28.72
CA PRO A 335 -15.37 -3.84 -29.19
C PRO A 335 -16.20 -3.90 -30.48
N GLN A 336 -17.08 -2.93 -30.75
CA GLN A 336 -17.92 -2.91 -31.95
C GLN A 336 -17.11 -2.91 -33.26
N HIS A 337 -15.90 -2.34 -33.23
CA HIS A 337 -15.00 -2.23 -34.38
C HIS A 337 -13.90 -3.30 -34.40
N LEU A 338 -13.97 -4.34 -33.56
CA LEU A 338 -12.93 -5.37 -33.47
C LEU A 338 -13.43 -6.75 -33.89
N ILE A 339 -12.52 -7.58 -34.40
CA ILE A 339 -12.72 -9.02 -34.63
C ILE A 339 -11.63 -9.76 -33.85
N LEU A 340 -12.02 -10.46 -32.78
CA LEU A 340 -11.12 -10.93 -31.74
C LEU A 340 -11.26 -12.46 -31.52
N PRO A 341 -10.78 -13.30 -32.45
CA PRO A 341 -11.04 -14.74 -32.42
C PRO A 341 -10.34 -15.48 -31.27
N ALA A 342 -9.23 -14.95 -30.74
CA ALA A 342 -8.50 -15.54 -29.62
C ALA A 342 -8.91 -14.98 -28.24
N LEU A 343 -9.91 -14.10 -28.18
CA LEU A 343 -10.33 -13.46 -26.94
C LEU A 343 -10.92 -14.49 -25.96
N ASP A 344 -10.33 -14.58 -24.77
CA ASP A 344 -10.79 -15.46 -23.70
C ASP A 344 -11.09 -14.70 -22.39
N ASP A 345 -10.68 -13.44 -22.28
CA ASP A 345 -10.87 -12.59 -21.10
C ASP A 345 -11.38 -11.19 -21.50
N LEU A 346 -12.59 -10.85 -21.06
CA LEU A 346 -13.25 -9.57 -21.32
C LEU A 346 -13.59 -8.86 -19.99
N ASP A 347 -13.03 -7.67 -19.79
CA ASP A 347 -13.27 -6.85 -18.60
C ASP A 347 -13.84 -5.48 -18.99
N LEU A 348 -15.05 -5.19 -18.52
CA LEU A 348 -15.77 -3.95 -18.83
C LEU A 348 -15.86 -3.10 -17.56
N VAL A 349 -15.11 -1.99 -17.51
CA VAL A 349 -14.98 -1.17 -16.29
C VAL A 349 -15.36 0.28 -16.53
N GLY A 350 -16.36 0.79 -15.80
CA GLY A 350 -16.71 2.22 -15.85
C GLY A 350 -17.41 2.61 -17.16
N ILE A 351 -18.32 1.75 -17.63
CA ILE A 351 -19.01 1.88 -18.92
C ILE A 351 -19.89 3.15 -18.97
N THR A 352 -19.66 3.99 -19.97
CA THR A 352 -20.43 5.23 -20.20
C THR A 352 -21.73 5.01 -21.00
N ASN A 353 -21.75 4.06 -21.95
CA ASN A 353 -22.89 3.77 -22.84
C ASN A 353 -23.60 2.45 -22.49
N LYS A 354 -24.39 2.49 -21.43
CA LYS A 354 -24.93 1.31 -20.75
C LYS A 354 -26.00 0.55 -21.54
N GLN A 355 -26.81 1.25 -22.33
CA GLN A 355 -27.99 0.69 -22.99
C GLN A 355 -27.67 -0.29 -24.13
N ARG A 356 -26.56 -0.07 -24.85
CA ARG A 356 -26.17 -0.91 -26.01
C ARG A 356 -25.11 -1.96 -25.69
N CYS A 357 -24.64 -2.02 -24.45
CA CYS A 357 -23.51 -2.87 -24.10
C CYS A 357 -23.78 -4.35 -24.38
N ALA A 358 -24.94 -4.87 -23.97
CA ALA A 358 -25.31 -6.27 -24.16
C ALA A 358 -25.31 -6.67 -25.65
N ASP A 359 -25.94 -5.85 -26.50
CA ASP A 359 -26.02 -6.10 -27.94
C ASP A 359 -24.62 -6.10 -28.60
N ILE A 360 -23.75 -5.19 -28.15
CA ILE A 360 -22.38 -5.10 -28.67
C ILE A 360 -21.56 -6.32 -28.26
N ILE A 361 -21.70 -6.80 -27.02
CA ILE A 361 -21.03 -8.04 -26.57
C ILE A 361 -21.52 -9.24 -27.38
N CYS A 362 -22.84 -9.41 -27.52
CA CYS A 362 -23.41 -10.48 -28.33
C CYS A 362 -22.93 -10.41 -29.79
N SER A 363 -22.90 -9.20 -30.36
CA SER A 363 -22.37 -8.96 -31.71
C SER A 363 -20.88 -9.29 -31.82
N LEU A 364 -20.07 -8.95 -30.80
CA LEU A 364 -18.65 -9.27 -30.76
C LEU A 364 -18.41 -10.78 -30.75
N ILE A 365 -19.13 -11.52 -29.90
CA ILE A 365 -19.01 -12.98 -29.77
C ILE A 365 -19.44 -13.64 -31.07
N ALA A 366 -20.61 -13.28 -31.61
CA ALA A 366 -21.12 -13.82 -32.85
C ALA A 366 -20.16 -13.55 -34.03
N ARG A 367 -19.61 -12.34 -34.10
CA ARG A 367 -18.67 -11.92 -35.16
C ARG A 367 -17.30 -12.59 -35.03
N SER A 368 -16.78 -12.68 -33.81
CA SER A 368 -15.41 -13.15 -33.57
C SER A 368 -15.31 -14.66 -33.38
N LYS A 369 -16.44 -15.32 -33.09
CA LYS A 369 -16.53 -16.75 -32.75
C LYS A 369 -15.54 -17.15 -31.65
N ASN A 370 -15.37 -16.25 -30.68
CA ASN A 370 -14.44 -16.44 -29.58
C ASN A 370 -15.07 -17.25 -28.44
N ILE A 371 -14.21 -17.74 -27.54
CA ILE A 371 -14.62 -18.55 -26.39
C ILE A 371 -14.18 -17.81 -25.14
N LEU A 372 -15.09 -16.99 -24.59
CA LEU A 372 -14.85 -16.26 -23.36
C LEU A 372 -14.85 -17.21 -22.16
N ARG A 373 -13.73 -17.22 -21.43
CA ARG A 373 -13.55 -17.96 -20.19
C ARG A 373 -13.63 -17.06 -18.96
N LYS A 374 -13.30 -15.78 -19.10
CA LYS A 374 -13.36 -14.79 -18.04
C LYS A 374 -14.16 -13.59 -18.50
N PHE A 375 -15.12 -13.19 -17.68
CA PHE A 375 -15.94 -12.02 -17.92
C PHE A 375 -16.09 -11.22 -16.64
N ARG A 376 -15.65 -9.96 -16.69
CA ARG A 376 -15.87 -9.00 -15.61
C ARG A 376 -16.67 -7.82 -16.13
N VAL A 377 -17.66 -7.41 -15.37
CA VAL A 377 -18.48 -6.25 -15.67
C VAL A 377 -18.67 -5.42 -14.40
N VAL A 378 -18.20 -4.17 -14.44
CA VAL A 378 -18.37 -3.15 -13.40
C VAL A 378 -19.25 -2.07 -14.00
N CYS A 379 -20.55 -2.14 -13.74
CA CYS A 379 -21.52 -1.36 -14.51
C CYS A 379 -22.75 -0.93 -13.72
N ASP A 380 -23.34 0.17 -14.18
CA ASP A 380 -24.78 0.46 -14.04
C ASP A 380 -25.58 -0.07 -15.27
N MET A 381 -25.14 -1.14 -15.94
CA MET A 381 -25.98 -1.77 -16.98
C MET A 381 -27.20 -2.42 -16.32
N SER A 382 -28.29 -2.55 -17.07
CA SER A 382 -29.39 -3.40 -16.61
C SER A 382 -28.90 -4.85 -16.49
N LEU A 383 -29.29 -5.51 -15.39
CA LEU A 383 -28.96 -6.91 -15.16
C LEU A 383 -29.56 -7.83 -16.23
N TYR A 384 -30.65 -7.40 -16.88
CA TYR A 384 -31.19 -8.03 -18.09
C TYR A 384 -30.18 -8.05 -19.24
N GLY A 385 -29.47 -6.94 -19.47
CA GLY A 385 -28.41 -6.86 -20.46
C GLY A 385 -27.25 -7.81 -20.14
N VAL A 386 -26.84 -7.87 -18.87
CA VAL A 386 -25.82 -8.82 -18.40
C VAL A 386 -26.26 -10.26 -18.63
N MET A 387 -27.49 -10.61 -18.24
CA MET A 387 -28.04 -11.96 -18.43
C MET A 387 -28.09 -12.36 -19.92
N ASN A 388 -28.48 -11.44 -20.79
CA ASN A 388 -28.51 -11.67 -22.23
C ASN A 388 -27.10 -11.88 -22.81
N ALA A 389 -26.10 -11.13 -22.35
CA ALA A 389 -24.71 -11.33 -22.75
C ALA A 389 -24.16 -12.69 -22.29
N LEU A 390 -24.48 -13.11 -21.06
CA LEU A 390 -24.04 -14.39 -20.49
C LEU A 390 -24.58 -15.60 -21.27
N LYS A 391 -25.79 -15.51 -21.86
CA LYS A 391 -26.33 -16.55 -22.75
C LYS A 391 -25.46 -16.80 -23.99
N ALA A 392 -24.68 -15.81 -24.42
CA ALA A 392 -23.75 -15.95 -25.53
C ALA A 392 -22.38 -16.55 -25.11
N MET A 393 -22.15 -16.84 -23.82
CA MET A 393 -20.86 -17.26 -23.27
C MET A 393 -20.93 -18.62 -22.53
N PRO A 394 -21.33 -19.72 -23.18
CA PRO A 394 -21.60 -20.98 -22.49
C PRO A 394 -20.40 -21.60 -21.75
N GLU A 395 -19.17 -21.32 -22.22
CA GLU A 395 -17.91 -21.86 -21.69
C GLU A 395 -17.26 -20.99 -20.61
N LEU A 396 -18.01 -20.05 -20.03
CA LEU A 396 -17.49 -19.12 -19.04
C LEU A 396 -17.06 -19.86 -17.77
N ALA A 397 -15.82 -19.62 -17.33
CA ALA A 397 -15.22 -20.23 -16.14
C ALA A 397 -15.13 -19.26 -14.95
N GLU A 398 -14.94 -17.97 -15.19
CA GLU A 398 -14.87 -16.94 -14.16
C GLU A 398 -15.80 -15.77 -14.50
N LEU A 399 -16.71 -15.43 -13.58
CA LEU A 399 -17.62 -14.30 -13.69
C LEU A 399 -17.43 -13.35 -12.52
N THR A 400 -17.25 -12.07 -12.83
CA THR A 400 -17.29 -10.99 -11.84
C THR A 400 -18.33 -9.95 -12.25
N VAL A 401 -19.32 -9.71 -11.41
CA VAL A 401 -20.34 -8.67 -11.60
C VAL A 401 -20.28 -7.70 -10.43
N GLU A 402 -20.03 -6.43 -10.74
CA GLU A 402 -20.08 -5.35 -9.77
C GLU A 402 -21.17 -4.37 -10.23
N ALA A 403 -22.24 -4.27 -9.44
CA ALA A 403 -23.39 -3.44 -9.77
C ALA A 403 -23.77 -2.54 -8.57
N PRO A 404 -24.12 -1.27 -8.82
CA PRO A 404 -24.58 -0.38 -7.76
C PRO A 404 -25.92 -0.81 -7.20
N GLU A 405 -26.78 -1.44 -8.00
CA GLU A 405 -28.03 -2.07 -7.55
C GLU A 405 -28.12 -3.48 -8.13
N MET A 406 -28.54 -4.45 -7.31
CA MET A 406 -28.78 -5.82 -7.76
C MET A 406 -30.25 -6.18 -7.57
N GLU A 407 -30.95 -6.63 -8.60
CA GLU A 407 -32.36 -7.05 -8.51
C GLU A 407 -32.45 -8.53 -8.08
N GLU A 408 -33.43 -8.86 -7.24
CA GLU A 408 -33.61 -10.22 -6.67
C GLU A 408 -33.81 -11.29 -7.76
N TRP A 409 -34.52 -10.95 -8.84
CA TRP A 409 -34.71 -11.87 -9.97
C TRP A 409 -33.39 -12.27 -10.63
N PHE A 410 -32.38 -11.39 -10.67
CA PHE A 410 -31.10 -11.72 -11.31
C PHE A 410 -30.37 -12.80 -10.54
N VAL A 411 -30.32 -12.66 -9.21
CA VAL A 411 -29.71 -13.66 -8.32
C VAL A 411 -30.46 -14.98 -8.44
N LYS A 412 -31.80 -14.93 -8.44
CA LYS A 412 -32.66 -16.10 -8.58
C LYS A 412 -32.42 -16.81 -9.91
N ASP A 413 -32.58 -16.13 -11.04
CA ASP A 413 -32.46 -16.73 -12.36
C ASP A 413 -31.03 -17.17 -12.67
N PHE A 414 -30.04 -16.36 -12.28
CA PHE A 414 -28.63 -16.67 -12.52
C PHE A 414 -28.22 -17.93 -11.77
N LEU A 415 -28.45 -17.97 -10.45
CA LEU A 415 -27.95 -19.04 -9.59
C LEU A 415 -28.85 -20.29 -9.60
N GLN A 416 -30.17 -20.17 -9.87
CA GLN A 416 -31.08 -21.34 -9.90
C GLN A 416 -31.00 -22.15 -11.20
N THR A 417 -30.52 -21.56 -12.30
CA THR A 417 -30.47 -22.27 -13.58
C THR A 417 -29.26 -23.21 -13.64
N LYS A 418 -29.45 -24.49 -13.29
CA LYS A 418 -28.38 -25.50 -13.25
C LYS A 418 -27.68 -25.71 -14.60
N ASP A 419 -28.41 -25.62 -15.71
CA ASP A 419 -27.88 -25.87 -17.06
C ASP A 419 -27.22 -24.64 -17.70
N PHE A 420 -27.21 -23.50 -16.99
CA PHE A 420 -26.66 -22.25 -17.48
C PHE A 420 -25.23 -22.07 -16.97
N LEU A 421 -24.26 -21.90 -17.88
CA LEU A 421 -22.82 -21.75 -17.57
C LEU A 421 -22.27 -22.90 -16.72
N LEU A 422 -22.33 -24.13 -17.27
CA LEU A 422 -21.85 -25.35 -16.61
C LEU A 422 -20.33 -25.35 -16.37
N SER A 423 -19.56 -24.57 -17.13
CA SER A 423 -18.11 -24.46 -16.97
C SER A 423 -17.70 -23.50 -15.85
N LEU A 424 -18.66 -22.85 -15.18
CA LEU A 424 -18.39 -21.79 -14.21
C LEU A 424 -17.76 -22.33 -12.93
N GLN A 425 -16.59 -21.80 -12.59
CA GLN A 425 -15.77 -22.22 -11.44
C GLN A 425 -15.68 -21.10 -10.39
N LYS A 426 -15.66 -19.84 -10.82
CA LYS A 426 -15.53 -18.69 -9.92
C LYS A 426 -16.62 -17.67 -10.19
N VAL A 427 -17.29 -17.25 -9.12
CA VAL A 427 -18.32 -16.20 -9.17
C VAL A 427 -18.00 -15.15 -8.13
N SER A 428 -17.90 -13.89 -8.55
CA SER A 428 -17.74 -12.75 -7.66
C SER A 428 -18.85 -11.74 -7.91
N LEU A 429 -19.70 -11.50 -6.91
CA LEU A 429 -20.81 -10.55 -6.97
C LEU A 429 -20.57 -9.44 -5.93
N THR A 430 -20.39 -8.20 -6.40
CA THR A 430 -20.32 -7.02 -5.53
C THR A 430 -21.55 -6.15 -5.72
N ILE A 431 -22.25 -5.86 -4.63
CA ILE A 431 -23.59 -5.28 -4.60
C ILE A 431 -23.53 -3.97 -3.82
N GLY A 432 -23.87 -2.84 -4.45
CA GLY A 432 -23.96 -1.54 -3.77
C GLY A 432 -25.16 -1.45 -2.83
N ASN A 433 -26.35 -1.25 -3.39
CA ASN A 433 -27.65 -1.18 -2.74
C ASN A 433 -28.48 -2.41 -3.14
N PHE A 434 -29.02 -3.11 -2.16
CA PHE A 434 -29.90 -4.27 -2.31
C PHE A 434 -30.79 -4.26 -1.09
N THR A 435 -32.09 -4.17 -1.26
CA THR A 435 -33.05 -4.35 -0.18
C THR A 435 -33.54 -5.79 -0.27
N PRO A 436 -32.82 -6.76 0.33
CA PRO A 436 -33.27 -8.14 0.32
C PRO A 436 -34.64 -8.23 1.01
N SER A 437 -35.56 -8.98 0.40
CA SER A 437 -36.68 -9.55 1.14
C SER A 437 -36.13 -10.42 2.28
N ARG A 438 -36.92 -10.70 3.34
CA ARG A 438 -36.50 -11.67 4.39
C ARG A 438 -36.16 -13.06 3.80
N GLU A 439 -36.62 -13.36 2.60
CA GLU A 439 -36.42 -14.61 1.89
C GLU A 439 -35.19 -14.60 0.97
N ALA A 440 -34.67 -13.42 0.60
CA ALA A 440 -33.60 -13.28 -0.39
C ALA A 440 -32.25 -13.87 0.07
N SER A 441 -31.95 -13.87 1.37
CA SER A 441 -30.74 -14.49 1.91
C SER A 441 -30.79 -16.02 1.78
N THR A 442 -31.93 -16.63 2.13
CA THR A 442 -32.16 -18.07 1.97
C THR A 442 -32.20 -18.47 0.50
N ILE A 443 -32.84 -17.67 -0.38
CA ILE A 443 -32.84 -17.91 -1.83
C ILE A 443 -31.42 -17.93 -2.40
N LEU A 444 -30.54 -17.04 -1.93
CA LEU A 444 -29.15 -16.98 -2.37
C LEU A 444 -28.35 -18.18 -1.87
N VAL A 445 -28.51 -18.59 -0.62
CA VAL A 445 -27.85 -19.78 -0.06
C VAL A 445 -28.33 -21.05 -0.79
N ASP A 446 -29.63 -21.20 -1.01
CA ASP A 446 -30.22 -22.29 -1.80
C ASP A 446 -29.63 -22.36 -3.21
N ALA A 447 -29.45 -21.21 -3.84
CA ALA A 447 -28.99 -21.15 -5.21
C ALA A 447 -27.47 -21.42 -5.31
N ILE A 448 -26.67 -20.98 -4.33
CA ILE A 448 -25.25 -21.35 -4.20
C ILE A 448 -25.12 -22.86 -3.98
N GLU A 449 -25.87 -23.43 -3.03
CA GLU A 449 -25.80 -24.86 -2.70
C GLU A 449 -26.17 -25.73 -3.90
N ARG A 450 -27.22 -25.36 -4.64
CA ARG A 450 -27.64 -26.06 -5.87
C ARG A 450 -26.56 -26.03 -6.95
N ARG A 451 -25.82 -24.94 -7.09
CA ARG A 451 -24.79 -24.77 -8.12
C ARG A 451 -23.42 -25.32 -7.72
N TRP A 452 -23.13 -25.33 -6.42
CA TRP A 452 -21.93 -25.95 -5.82
C TRP A 452 -21.83 -27.42 -6.18
N SER A 453 -22.96 -28.14 -6.19
CA SER A 453 -23.01 -29.57 -6.56
C SER A 453 -22.52 -29.89 -7.99
N CYS A 454 -22.23 -28.89 -8.82
CA CYS A 454 -21.71 -29.06 -10.18
C CYS A 454 -20.18 -28.83 -10.24
N THR A 455 -19.73 -27.60 -10.52
CA THR A 455 -18.33 -27.28 -10.91
C THR A 455 -17.75 -26.05 -10.21
N MET A 456 -18.58 -25.29 -9.50
CA MET A 456 -18.18 -24.07 -8.82
C MET A 456 -17.15 -24.40 -7.74
N ARG A 457 -16.09 -23.61 -7.60
CA ARG A 457 -15.00 -23.80 -6.62
C ARG A 457 -14.81 -22.61 -5.68
N SER A 458 -15.18 -21.43 -6.14
CA SER A 458 -15.06 -20.20 -5.38
C SER A 458 -16.28 -19.31 -5.64
N CYS A 459 -16.84 -18.77 -4.57
CA CYS A 459 -17.96 -17.85 -4.61
C CYS A 459 -17.70 -16.71 -3.64
N TYR A 460 -17.61 -15.50 -4.16
CA TYR A 460 -17.42 -14.29 -3.39
C TYR A 460 -18.64 -13.39 -3.53
N ILE A 461 -19.23 -12.99 -2.41
CA ILE A 461 -20.38 -12.09 -2.41
C ILE A 461 -20.10 -10.96 -1.42
N SER A 462 -20.22 -9.72 -1.87
CA SER A 462 -19.95 -8.54 -1.06
C SER A 462 -21.07 -7.53 -1.17
N ALA A 463 -21.65 -7.16 -0.04
CA ALA A 463 -22.74 -6.19 0.09
C ALA A 463 -22.39 -5.16 1.17
N PRO A 464 -21.58 -4.12 0.86
CA PRO A 464 -20.97 -3.27 1.87
C PRO A 464 -21.96 -2.33 2.58
N PHE A 465 -23.10 -2.00 1.96
CA PHE A 465 -24.02 -0.97 2.46
C PHE A 465 -25.35 -1.53 3.00
N ILE A 466 -25.45 -2.85 3.17
CA ILE A 466 -26.72 -3.53 3.48
C ILE A 466 -26.55 -4.41 4.72
N PHE A 467 -27.53 -4.37 5.62
CA PHE A 467 -27.63 -5.35 6.70
C PHE A 467 -28.24 -6.64 6.16
N TRP A 468 -27.40 -7.67 6.00
CA TRP A 468 -27.86 -9.02 5.66
C TRP A 468 -28.22 -9.76 6.94
N HIS A 469 -29.46 -10.25 7.03
CA HIS A 469 -29.82 -11.24 8.03
C HIS A 469 -29.78 -12.63 7.39
N ILE A 470 -28.71 -13.38 7.67
CA ILE A 470 -28.62 -14.80 7.31
C ILE A 470 -29.19 -15.57 8.50
N ALA A 471 -30.19 -16.43 8.26
CA ALA A 471 -30.75 -17.27 9.32
C ALA A 471 -29.67 -18.21 9.89
N ASP A 472 -29.78 -18.60 11.16
CA ASP A 472 -28.80 -19.48 11.80
C ASP A 472 -28.66 -20.82 11.05
N ASP A 473 -29.77 -21.35 10.51
CA ASP A 473 -29.78 -22.56 9.68
C ASP A 473 -28.95 -22.39 8.39
N ASP A 474 -29.02 -21.22 7.75
CA ASP A 474 -28.26 -20.90 6.55
C ASP A 474 -26.76 -20.71 6.85
N VAL A 475 -26.40 -20.21 8.03
CA VAL A 475 -25.01 -20.15 8.50
C VAL A 475 -24.40 -21.55 8.63
N VAL A 476 -25.16 -22.51 9.17
CA VAL A 476 -24.71 -23.90 9.28
C VAL A 476 -24.50 -24.51 7.89
N ARG A 477 -25.42 -24.27 6.96
CA ARG A 477 -25.31 -24.73 5.56
C ARG A 477 -24.08 -24.15 4.86
N ILE A 478 -23.82 -22.84 5.03
CA ILE A 478 -22.63 -22.15 4.50
C ILE A 478 -21.34 -22.80 5.02
N ARG A 479 -21.23 -23.03 6.33
CA ARG A 479 -20.04 -23.67 6.92
C ARG A 479 -19.82 -25.07 6.39
N LYS A 480 -20.89 -25.86 6.25
CA LYS A 480 -20.80 -27.20 5.67
C LYS A 480 -20.24 -27.15 4.23
N MET A 481 -20.72 -26.22 3.40
CA MET A 481 -20.17 -26.05 2.05
C MET A 481 -18.67 -25.65 2.07
N GLN A 482 -18.25 -24.80 3.01
CA GLN A 482 -16.83 -24.44 3.18
C GLN A 482 -15.97 -25.63 3.61
N GLU A 483 -16.46 -26.45 4.54
CA GLU A 483 -15.82 -27.70 4.97
C GLU A 483 -15.71 -28.72 3.83
N ASP A 484 -16.74 -28.80 2.98
CA ASP A 484 -16.77 -29.63 1.77
C ASP A 484 -15.84 -29.10 0.65
N GLY A 485 -15.20 -27.94 0.85
CA GLY A 485 -14.14 -27.42 0.00
C GLY A 485 -14.51 -26.22 -0.89
N LEU A 486 -15.69 -25.61 -0.70
CA LEU A 486 -16.06 -24.37 -1.41
C LEU A 486 -15.37 -23.16 -0.77
N ASP A 487 -14.59 -22.41 -1.55
CA ASP A 487 -14.08 -21.10 -1.13
C ASP A 487 -15.21 -20.06 -1.20
N LEU A 488 -16.09 -20.08 -0.18
CA LEU A 488 -17.23 -19.18 -0.04
C LEU A 488 -16.88 -18.05 0.92
N THR A 489 -17.00 -16.80 0.48
CA THR A 489 -16.89 -15.63 1.34
C THR A 489 -18.09 -14.71 1.13
N ILE A 490 -18.79 -14.39 2.22
CA ILE A 490 -19.91 -13.43 2.22
C ILE A 490 -19.54 -12.27 3.15
N ARG A 491 -19.47 -11.04 2.60
CA ARG A 491 -19.11 -9.82 3.36
C ARG A 491 -20.27 -8.83 3.44
N TYR A 492 -20.52 -8.30 4.63
CA TYR A 492 -21.44 -7.18 4.86
C TYR A 492 -20.88 -6.14 5.84
N ALA A 493 -21.17 -4.85 5.62
CA ALA A 493 -20.89 -3.73 6.53
C ALA A 493 -19.49 -3.76 7.20
N ASN A 494 -18.40 -3.70 6.43
CA ASN A 494 -17.00 -3.69 6.90
C ASN A 494 -16.61 -4.76 7.95
N ARG A 495 -17.47 -5.76 8.21
CA ARG A 495 -17.22 -6.88 9.10
C ARG A 495 -17.15 -8.15 8.27
N ARG A 496 -16.09 -8.92 8.47
CA ARG A 496 -16.02 -10.30 7.97
C ARG A 496 -16.93 -11.11 8.87
N VAL A 497 -17.88 -11.82 8.29
CA VAL A 497 -18.90 -12.51 9.10
C VAL A 497 -18.60 -13.99 9.14
N LEU A 498 -18.23 -14.58 8.01
CA LEU A 498 -17.71 -15.94 7.88
C LEU A 498 -16.64 -15.95 6.78
#